data_AF-A0A369JEE3-F1
#
_entry.id   AF-A0A369JEE3-F1
#
_cell.length_a   1.000
_cell.length_b   1.000
_cell.length_c   1.000
_cell.angle_alpha   90.00
_cell.angle_beta   90.00
_cell.angle_gamma   90.00
#
_symmetry.space_group_name_H-M   'P 1'
#
loop_
_entity.id
_entity.type
_entity.pdbx_description
1 polymer ?
#
loop_
_entity_poly.entity_id
_entity_poly.type
_entity_poly.pdbx_seq_one_letter_code
_entity_poly.pdbx_strand_id
1 'polypeptide(L)'
;MVNGILAPTKEKRLTYKDWLHVYAKSRIRMPARLAFLVDDYQDKLYKLTVQNTIWYWQSQPLFDVFEPSYIRPALERTSLCLGPLIFGKELWIELGGKVDPAPDPLTSYFSKKYSNAFQLNYMPKTFLRPGHYVTLFPDNNLKARLYRPTYTYKATKQIWSVTTKFSTNSFAKPSSSRRLKEVNIKMITGEKHRKMLFQTIVMETCGVAIGPLEYCGNGHVIRDTHGRKHVSVVRGDPGLDLRLALREVVGIQRVKAGLDKPGRSKRAMSRGQRNKLEKLRMQIMQCHHKALILSSSIPSTSSPLPPSSPLPPSSPLPPSSPLPSSSPFPPSSPLPSSSDAFFDSFDIHKTLPTEACPPAKKRRLSQDKYLALRSEKENIEMEKGTRRRFTSRIFI
;
A
#
# COMPACT_ATOMS: atom_id res chain seq x y z
N MET A 1 -1.66 -16.97 -0.89
CA MET A 1 -0.41 -17.57 -1.38
C MET A 1 -0.75 -18.96 -1.87
N VAL A 2 -0.59 -19.24 -3.16
CA VAL A 2 -0.65 -20.63 -3.66
C VAL A 2 0.81 -21.08 -3.76
N ASN A 3 1.22 -21.99 -2.87
CA ASN A 3 2.50 -22.72 -2.90
C ASN A 3 3.80 -21.93 -2.61
N GLY A 4 3.75 -20.78 -1.91
CA GLY A 4 4.99 -20.07 -1.52
C GLY A 4 5.81 -19.50 -2.69
N ILE A 5 5.26 -19.51 -3.90
CA ILE A 5 5.89 -18.97 -5.11
C ILE A 5 5.58 -17.47 -5.21
N LEU A 6 6.61 -16.64 -5.38
CA LEU A 6 6.49 -15.22 -5.74
C LEU A 6 5.50 -15.08 -6.88
N ALA A 7 4.53 -14.17 -6.79
CA ALA A 7 3.49 -14.00 -7.82
C ALA A 7 4.13 -13.75 -9.20
N PRO A 8 4.26 -14.78 -10.07
CA PRO A 8 5.18 -14.69 -11.21
C PRO A 8 4.52 -13.95 -12.39
N THR A 9 3.20 -14.08 -12.51
CA THR A 9 2.43 -13.42 -13.58
C THR A 9 1.93 -12.05 -13.15
N LYS A 10 1.58 -11.19 -14.12
CA LYS A 10 1.00 -9.87 -13.81
C LYS A 10 -0.33 -10.02 -13.08
N GLU A 11 -1.15 -10.98 -13.50
CA GLU A 11 -2.48 -11.25 -12.95
C GLU A 11 -2.36 -11.66 -11.47
N LYS A 12 -1.46 -12.60 -11.15
CA LYS A 12 -1.19 -13.01 -9.77
C LYS A 12 -0.69 -11.84 -8.92
N ARG A 13 0.20 -10.99 -9.46
CA ARG A 13 0.65 -9.79 -8.75
C ARG A 13 -0.48 -8.80 -8.51
N LEU A 14 -1.38 -8.62 -9.48
CA LEU A 14 -2.53 -7.73 -9.33
C LEU A 14 -3.48 -8.17 -8.22
N THR A 15 -3.60 -9.48 -7.92
CA THR A 15 -4.38 -9.93 -6.76
C THR A 15 -3.84 -9.39 -5.43
N TYR A 16 -2.55 -9.07 -5.35
CA TYR A 16 -1.96 -8.46 -4.16
C TYR A 16 -2.50 -7.05 -3.89
N LYS A 17 -2.96 -6.34 -4.91
CA LYS A 17 -3.61 -5.03 -4.76
C LYS A 17 -4.80 -5.09 -3.80
N ASP A 18 -5.47 -6.23 -3.72
CA ASP A 18 -6.64 -6.41 -2.85
C ASP A 18 -6.26 -6.54 -1.37
N TRP A 19 -5.02 -6.99 -1.10
CA TRP A 19 -4.44 -7.04 0.25
C TRP A 19 -3.91 -5.68 0.72
N LEU A 20 -3.59 -4.78 -0.22
CA LEU A 20 -3.21 -3.41 0.11
C LEU A 20 -4.44 -2.63 0.59
N HIS A 21 -4.32 -2.01 1.76
CA HIS A 21 -5.40 -1.21 2.32
C HIS A 21 -5.54 0.14 1.60
N VAL A 22 -4.63 1.10 1.89
CA VAL A 22 -4.59 2.43 1.24
C VAL A 22 -3.45 2.55 0.22
N TYR A 23 -2.32 1.92 0.51
CA TYR A 23 -1.06 2.11 -0.22
C TYR A 23 -1.17 1.77 -1.71
N ALA A 24 -0.66 2.66 -2.57
CA ALA A 24 -0.52 2.46 -4.02
C ALA A 24 -1.83 2.11 -4.75
N LYS A 25 -2.97 2.56 -4.24
CA LYS A 25 -4.29 2.40 -4.86
C LYS A 25 -4.81 3.75 -5.33
N SER A 26 -5.67 3.76 -6.36
CA SER A 26 -6.35 4.98 -6.80
C SER A 26 -7.63 5.22 -6.01
N ARG A 27 -8.29 4.12 -5.66
CA ARG A 27 -9.48 4.06 -4.82
C ARG A 27 -9.41 2.83 -3.93
N ILE A 28 -10.07 2.89 -2.78
CA ILE A 28 -10.17 1.77 -1.85
C ILE A 28 -11.60 1.42 -1.58
N ARG A 29 -11.85 0.13 -1.34
CA ARG A 29 -13.16 -0.40 -0.98
C ARG A 29 -13.23 -0.55 0.55
N MET A 30 -13.96 0.34 1.21
CA MET A 30 -14.07 0.39 2.67
C MET A 30 -15.51 0.16 3.15
N PRO A 31 -15.73 -0.21 4.43
CA PRO A 31 -17.07 -0.25 5.02
C PRO A 31 -17.79 1.09 4.86
N ALA A 32 -19.11 1.06 4.63
CA ALA A 32 -19.93 2.26 4.47
C ALA A 32 -19.74 3.25 5.62
N ARG A 33 -19.67 2.77 6.86
CA ARG A 33 -19.38 3.59 8.05
C ARG A 33 -18.10 4.42 7.90
N LEU A 34 -16.99 3.80 7.53
CA LEU A 34 -15.73 4.52 7.31
C LEU A 34 -15.84 5.50 6.13
N ALA A 35 -16.54 5.11 5.07
CA ALA A 35 -16.76 6.01 3.93
C ALA A 35 -17.53 7.27 4.34
N PHE A 36 -18.58 7.14 5.15
CA PHE A 36 -19.31 8.30 5.67
C PHE A 36 -18.44 9.20 6.56
N LEU A 37 -17.58 8.61 7.40
CA LEU A 37 -16.62 9.39 8.19
C LEU A 37 -15.61 10.13 7.30
N VAL A 38 -15.12 9.49 6.24
CA VAL A 38 -14.22 10.13 5.26
C VAL A 38 -14.92 11.30 4.59
N ASP A 39 -16.16 11.10 4.10
CA ASP A 39 -16.90 12.12 3.36
C ASP A 39 -17.23 13.32 4.25
N ASP A 40 -17.75 13.09 5.47
CA ASP A 40 -18.06 14.16 6.43
C ASP A 40 -16.79 14.92 6.84
N TYR A 41 -15.68 14.21 7.05
CA TYR A 41 -14.41 14.85 7.37
C TYR A 41 -13.90 15.73 6.20
N GLN A 42 -13.99 15.23 4.97
CA GLN A 42 -13.58 15.98 3.78
C GLN A 42 -14.47 17.21 3.53
N ASP A 43 -15.79 17.08 3.70
CA ASP A 43 -16.73 18.20 3.59
C ASP A 43 -16.43 19.30 4.61
N LYS A 44 -16.17 18.93 5.88
CA LYS A 44 -15.73 19.88 6.91
C LYS A 44 -14.42 20.57 6.54
N LEU A 45 -13.43 19.83 6.06
CA LEU A 45 -12.16 20.42 5.61
C LEU A 45 -12.36 21.37 4.42
N TYR A 46 -13.24 21.01 3.47
CA TYR A 46 -13.55 21.84 2.33
C TYR A 46 -14.19 23.18 2.77
N LYS A 47 -15.21 23.12 3.63
CA LYS A 47 -15.87 24.32 4.18
C LYS A 47 -14.87 25.25 4.89
N LEU A 48 -13.99 24.70 5.72
CA LEU A 48 -12.94 25.48 6.40
C LEU A 48 -11.88 26.04 5.44
N THR A 49 -11.63 25.37 4.32
CA THR A 49 -10.71 25.85 3.29
C THR A 49 -11.31 27.02 2.51
N VAL A 50 -12.57 26.92 2.11
CA VAL A 50 -13.29 27.93 1.31
C VAL A 50 -13.51 29.24 2.09
N GLN A 51 -13.65 29.18 3.41
CA GLN A 51 -13.77 30.37 4.25
C GLN A 51 -12.57 31.33 4.13
N ASN A 52 -11.39 30.84 3.73
CA ASN A 52 -10.15 31.61 3.57
C ASN A 52 -9.71 32.42 4.81
N THR A 53 -10.30 32.14 5.98
CA THR A 53 -9.88 32.70 7.27
C THR A 53 -8.93 31.74 7.96
N ILE A 54 -8.08 32.27 8.86
CA ILE A 54 -7.21 31.43 9.67
C ILE A 54 -8.06 30.65 10.68
N TRP A 55 -7.87 29.34 10.75
CA TRP A 55 -8.57 28.48 11.71
C TRP A 55 -7.62 27.53 12.43
N TYR A 56 -8.02 27.09 13.62
CA TYR A 56 -7.20 26.26 14.50
C TYR A 56 -7.79 24.87 14.68
N TRP A 57 -6.97 23.83 14.59
CA TRP A 57 -7.44 22.44 14.65
C TRP A 57 -8.20 22.14 15.94
N GLN A 58 -7.77 22.72 17.06
CA GLN A 58 -8.38 22.51 18.37
C GLN A 58 -9.74 23.19 18.56
N SER A 59 -10.03 24.25 17.78
CA SER A 59 -11.30 24.99 17.84
C SER A 59 -12.35 24.48 16.87
N GLN A 60 -11.98 23.56 15.98
CA GLN A 60 -12.90 22.97 15.02
C GLN A 60 -13.40 21.60 15.48
N PRO A 61 -14.66 21.23 15.16
CA PRO A 61 -15.22 19.91 15.47
C PRO A 61 -14.73 18.86 14.47
N LEU A 62 -13.41 18.79 14.29
CA LEU A 62 -12.72 17.78 13.50
C LEU A 62 -12.54 16.51 14.32
N PHE A 63 -12.51 15.38 13.62
CA PHE A 63 -12.41 14.06 14.23
C PHE A 63 -11.48 13.17 13.42
N ASP A 64 -10.92 12.15 14.06
CA ASP A 64 -10.10 11.13 13.43
C ASP A 64 -11.01 10.14 12.68
N VAL A 65 -10.74 10.01 11.39
CA VAL A 65 -11.41 9.03 10.52
C VAL A 65 -10.89 7.63 10.87
N PHE A 66 -11.70 6.88 11.61
CA PHE A 66 -11.29 5.63 12.25
C PHE A 66 -12.33 4.52 12.06
N GLU A 67 -11.87 3.29 11.86
CA GLU A 67 -12.74 2.11 11.75
C GLU A 67 -12.28 1.02 12.74
N PRO A 68 -12.97 0.88 13.88
CA PRO A 68 -12.59 -0.04 14.96
C PRO A 68 -12.44 -1.49 14.49
N SER A 69 -13.23 -1.91 13.49
CA SER A 69 -13.20 -3.28 12.98
C SER A 69 -11.82 -3.68 12.43
N TYR A 70 -10.99 -2.73 11.97
CA TYR A 70 -9.66 -3.03 11.43
C TYR A 70 -8.62 -3.39 12.50
N ILE A 71 -8.84 -2.97 13.74
CA ILE A 71 -7.95 -3.29 14.87
C ILE A 71 -8.68 -4.08 15.96
N ARG A 72 -9.81 -4.72 15.62
CA ARG A 72 -10.62 -5.52 16.55
C ARG A 72 -9.78 -6.48 17.41
N PRO A 73 -8.84 -7.27 16.86
CA PRO A 73 -8.01 -8.16 17.69
C PRO A 73 -7.16 -7.43 18.72
N ALA A 74 -6.74 -6.18 18.47
CA ALA A 74 -5.99 -5.38 19.42
C ALA A 74 -6.90 -4.72 20.48
N LEU A 75 -8.15 -4.43 20.13
CA LEU A 75 -9.15 -3.89 21.05
C LEU A 75 -9.70 -4.95 22.01
N GLU A 76 -9.89 -6.19 21.53
CA GLU A 76 -10.49 -7.30 22.30
C GLU A 76 -9.45 -8.19 23.01
N ARG A 77 -8.16 -7.83 22.98
CA ARG A 77 -7.11 -8.67 23.58
C ARG A 77 -7.18 -8.62 25.11
N THR A 78 -7.53 -9.74 25.74
CA THR A 78 -7.69 -9.90 27.21
C THR A 78 -6.45 -9.45 28.01
N SER A 79 -5.24 -9.77 27.53
CA SER A 79 -4.03 -9.43 28.26
C SER A 79 -3.68 -7.92 28.24
N LEU A 80 -4.19 -7.19 27.25
CA LEU A 80 -3.85 -5.79 26.95
C LEU A 80 -5.02 -5.13 26.21
N CYS A 81 -6.05 -4.73 26.95
CA CYS A 81 -7.30 -4.23 26.36
C CYS A 81 -7.17 -2.74 25.99
N LEU A 82 -6.94 -2.44 24.70
CA LEU A 82 -6.87 -1.05 24.23
C LEU A 82 -8.24 -0.36 24.15
N GLY A 83 -9.33 -1.12 24.19
CA GLY A 83 -10.70 -0.60 24.07
C GLY A 83 -11.02 0.50 25.10
N PRO A 84 -11.00 0.20 26.41
CA PRO A 84 -11.26 1.18 27.46
C PRO A 84 -10.33 2.39 27.42
N LEU A 85 -9.08 2.23 26.96
CA LEU A 85 -8.12 3.33 26.85
C LEU A 85 -8.44 4.29 25.70
N ILE A 86 -8.98 3.78 24.59
CA ILE A 86 -9.28 4.57 23.39
C ILE A 86 -10.67 5.20 23.48
N PHE A 87 -11.66 4.45 23.95
CA PHE A 87 -13.07 4.87 23.98
C PHE A 87 -13.50 5.39 25.34
N GLY A 88 -12.74 5.12 26.41
CA GLY A 88 -13.24 5.24 27.77
C GLY A 88 -14.01 3.98 28.19
N LYS A 89 -14.06 3.70 29.49
CA LYS A 89 -14.64 2.45 30.01
C LYS A 89 -16.15 2.38 29.74
N GLU A 90 -16.86 3.47 29.97
CA GLU A 90 -18.32 3.57 29.86
C GLU A 90 -18.75 3.39 28.41
N LEU A 91 -18.21 4.19 27.49
CA LEU A 91 -18.49 4.11 26.07
C LEU A 91 -18.05 2.76 25.47
N TRP A 92 -16.93 2.20 25.93
CA TRP A 92 -16.50 0.87 25.49
C TRP A 92 -17.54 -0.19 25.83
N ILE A 93 -18.08 -0.19 27.06
CA ILE A 93 -19.14 -1.10 27.49
C ILE A 93 -20.44 -0.85 26.71
N GLU A 94 -20.85 0.42 26.56
CA GLU A 94 -22.05 0.82 25.80
C GLU A 94 -22.01 0.27 24.36
N LEU A 95 -20.84 0.31 23.72
CA LEU A 95 -20.67 -0.17 22.35
C LEU A 95 -20.45 -1.69 22.24
N GLY A 96 -20.68 -2.44 23.33
CA GLY A 96 -20.60 -3.90 23.40
C GLY A 96 -19.23 -4.47 23.74
N GLY A 97 -18.30 -3.62 24.19
CA GLY A 97 -16.98 -4.03 24.65
C GLY A 97 -17.02 -4.76 25.99
N LYS A 98 -16.09 -5.69 26.19
CA LYS A 98 -15.90 -6.41 27.46
C LYS A 98 -14.75 -5.80 28.24
N VAL A 99 -14.90 -5.66 29.54
CA VAL A 99 -13.84 -5.18 30.43
C VAL A 99 -13.51 -6.28 31.42
N ASP A 100 -12.24 -6.66 31.48
CA ASP A 100 -11.77 -7.62 32.48
C ASP A 100 -11.81 -6.98 33.88
N PRO A 101 -12.09 -7.77 34.94
CA PRO A 101 -12.18 -7.24 36.30
C PRO A 101 -10.84 -6.72 36.82
N ALA A 102 -9.72 -7.28 36.34
CA ALA A 102 -8.37 -6.83 36.67
C ALA A 102 -7.87 -5.83 35.61
N PRO A 103 -7.35 -4.65 36.00
CA PRO A 103 -6.80 -3.70 35.05
C PRO A 103 -5.50 -4.26 34.43
N ASP A 104 -5.39 -4.20 33.10
CA ASP A 104 -4.17 -4.62 32.42
C ASP A 104 -2.98 -3.69 32.76
N PRO A 105 -1.73 -4.12 32.55
CA PRO A 105 -0.55 -3.33 32.90
C PRO A 105 -0.51 -1.95 32.24
N LEU A 106 -1.03 -1.82 31.01
CA LEU A 106 -1.04 -0.55 30.29
C LEU A 106 -2.09 0.39 30.87
N THR A 107 -3.31 -0.11 31.11
CA THR A 107 -4.35 0.65 31.80
C THR A 107 -3.88 1.10 33.18
N SER A 108 -3.26 0.21 33.96
CA SER A 108 -2.68 0.54 35.27
C SER A 108 -1.61 1.63 35.18
N TYR A 109 -0.73 1.57 34.18
CA TYR A 109 0.28 2.61 33.95
C TYR A 109 -0.36 3.98 33.67
N PHE A 110 -1.35 4.04 32.78
CA PHE A 110 -2.04 5.28 32.44
C PHE A 110 -2.86 5.81 33.64
N SER A 111 -3.60 4.95 34.34
CA SER A 111 -4.33 5.33 35.54
C SER A 111 -3.41 5.88 36.63
N LYS A 112 -2.22 5.30 36.83
CA LYS A 112 -1.24 5.80 37.81
C LYS A 112 -0.60 7.12 37.37
N LYS A 113 -0.18 7.21 36.10
CA LYS A 113 0.52 8.40 35.57
C LYS A 113 -0.39 9.61 35.46
N TYR A 114 -1.67 9.38 35.22
CA TYR A 114 -2.67 10.42 35.01
C TYR A 114 -3.76 10.38 36.09
N SER A 115 -3.45 9.87 37.30
CA SER A 115 -4.40 9.68 38.40
C SER A 115 -5.21 10.94 38.72
N ASN A 116 -4.56 12.11 38.69
CA ASN A 116 -5.21 13.40 38.96
C ASN A 116 -6.15 13.85 37.83
N ALA A 117 -5.90 13.41 36.59
CA ALA A 117 -6.79 13.68 35.45
C ALA A 117 -7.92 12.65 35.35
N PHE A 118 -7.65 11.39 35.70
CA PHE A 118 -8.65 10.30 35.68
C PHE A 118 -9.69 10.43 36.80
N GLN A 119 -9.32 10.98 37.97
CA GLN A 119 -10.27 11.19 39.08
C GLN A 119 -11.30 12.30 38.84
N LEU A 120 -11.07 13.20 37.87
CA LEU A 120 -11.92 14.37 37.62
C LEU A 120 -13.01 14.17 36.57
N ASN A 121 -13.43 12.93 36.25
CA ASN A 121 -14.30 12.63 35.09
C ASN A 121 -13.75 13.23 33.77
N TYR A 122 -12.45 13.51 33.72
CA TYR A 122 -11.80 14.02 32.53
C TYR A 122 -11.57 12.85 31.60
N MET A 123 -12.61 12.50 30.82
CA MET A 123 -12.45 11.68 29.64
C MET A 123 -11.29 12.28 28.84
N PRO A 124 -10.21 11.51 28.56
CA PRO A 124 -9.15 12.01 27.71
C PRO A 124 -9.80 12.46 26.41
N LYS A 125 -9.55 13.72 26.01
CA LYS A 125 -10.16 14.31 24.80
C LYS A 125 -9.85 13.40 23.62
N THR A 126 -10.81 12.56 23.28
CA THR A 126 -10.74 11.72 22.09
C THR A 126 -11.08 12.58 20.90
N PHE A 127 -10.33 12.41 19.82
CA PHE A 127 -10.70 12.99 18.54
C PHE A 127 -11.60 12.03 17.75
N LEU A 128 -12.04 10.92 18.35
CA LEU A 128 -13.07 10.08 17.74
C LEU A 128 -14.43 10.78 17.77
N ARG A 129 -15.40 10.22 17.04
CA ARG A 129 -16.81 10.66 17.04
C ARG A 129 -17.69 9.61 17.73
N PRO A 130 -17.77 9.56 19.07
CA PRO A 130 -18.52 8.55 19.82
C PRO A 130 -19.92 8.25 19.28
N GLY A 131 -20.76 9.29 19.09
CA GLY A 131 -22.14 9.15 18.61
C GLY A 131 -22.28 8.69 17.14
N HIS A 132 -21.18 8.43 16.43
CA HIS A 132 -21.23 7.84 15.09
C HIS A 132 -21.25 6.31 15.12
N TYR A 133 -20.80 5.69 16.22
CA TYR A 133 -20.72 4.24 16.33
C TYR A 133 -21.94 3.73 17.09
N VAL A 134 -22.81 2.94 16.45
CA VAL A 134 -23.89 2.22 17.14
C VAL A 134 -23.34 0.97 17.84
N THR A 135 -22.42 0.27 17.19
CA THR A 135 -21.66 -0.86 17.73
C THR A 135 -20.25 -0.82 17.15
N LEU A 136 -19.21 -1.22 17.92
CA LEU A 136 -17.84 -1.20 17.39
C LEU A 136 -17.62 -2.23 16.29
N PHE A 137 -18.25 -3.40 16.42
CA PHE A 137 -18.02 -4.55 15.56
C PHE A 137 -19.32 -5.06 14.92
N PRO A 138 -19.89 -4.31 13.95
CA PRO A 138 -21.12 -4.76 13.30
C PRO A 138 -20.88 -6.07 12.54
N ASP A 139 -21.90 -6.90 12.37
CA ASP A 139 -21.76 -8.18 11.68
C ASP A 139 -21.33 -8.00 10.22
N ASN A 140 -20.36 -8.82 9.81
CA ASN A 140 -19.66 -8.67 8.52
C ASN A 140 -20.57 -8.94 7.30
N ASN A 141 -21.66 -9.68 7.46
CA ASN A 141 -22.55 -10.07 6.38
C ASN A 141 -23.46 -8.94 5.87
N LEU A 142 -23.50 -7.79 6.55
CA LEU A 142 -24.45 -6.70 6.25
C LEU A 142 -23.80 -5.39 5.77
N LYS A 143 -22.48 -5.36 5.57
CA LYS A 143 -21.80 -4.09 5.32
C LYS A 143 -21.68 -3.81 3.83
N ALA A 144 -22.57 -2.96 3.33
CA ALA A 144 -22.32 -2.21 2.11
C ALA A 144 -20.89 -1.67 2.14
N ARG A 145 -20.17 -1.84 1.04
CA ARG A 145 -18.80 -1.34 0.90
C ARG A 145 -18.77 -0.33 -0.21
N LEU A 146 -18.18 0.83 0.07
CA LEU A 146 -18.14 1.95 -0.85
C LEU A 146 -16.70 2.19 -1.31
N TYR A 147 -16.57 2.67 -2.55
CA TYR A 147 -15.29 3.09 -3.09
C TYR A 147 -15.07 4.57 -2.76
N ARG A 148 -13.86 4.90 -2.28
CA ARG A 148 -13.43 6.28 -2.07
C ARG A 148 -12.03 6.51 -2.64
N PRO A 149 -11.72 7.73 -3.09
CA PRO A 149 -10.40 8.06 -3.61
C PRO A 149 -9.34 7.98 -2.51
N THR A 150 -8.09 7.83 -2.94
CA THR A 150 -6.92 7.92 -2.06
C THR A 150 -5.99 9.01 -2.55
N TYR A 151 -5.28 9.61 -1.60
CA TYR A 151 -4.37 10.72 -1.83
C TYR A 151 -2.94 10.29 -1.53
N THR A 152 -2.01 10.77 -2.35
CA THR A 152 -0.58 10.53 -2.16
C THR A 152 0.12 11.83 -1.84
N TYR A 153 1.03 11.77 -0.86
CA TYR A 153 1.85 12.90 -0.45
C TYR A 153 3.34 12.56 -0.49
N LYS A 154 4.13 13.56 -0.88
CA LYS A 154 5.57 13.58 -0.71
C LYS A 154 5.93 14.36 0.55
N ALA A 155 6.55 13.69 1.51
CA ALA A 155 7.21 14.28 2.67
C ALA A 155 8.65 13.75 2.75
N THR A 156 9.19 13.52 3.95
CA THR A 156 10.43 12.74 4.15
C THR A 156 10.31 11.33 3.59
N LYS A 157 9.11 10.75 3.71
CA LYS A 157 8.69 9.49 3.09
C LYS A 157 7.47 9.74 2.20
N GLN A 158 7.11 8.74 1.41
CA GLN A 158 5.84 8.71 0.70
C GLN A 158 4.72 8.35 1.68
N ILE A 159 3.60 9.06 1.62
CA ILE A 159 2.43 8.85 2.47
C ILE A 159 1.22 8.62 1.57
N TRP A 160 0.36 7.67 1.95
CA TRP A 160 -0.94 7.43 1.32
C TRP A 160 -2.03 7.63 2.38
N SER A 161 -3.09 8.35 2.03
CA SER A 161 -4.22 8.63 2.92
C SER A 161 -5.56 8.49 2.21
N VAL A 162 -6.63 8.35 2.99
CA VAL A 162 -8.03 8.45 2.52
C VAL A 162 -8.62 9.84 2.74
N THR A 163 -7.90 10.72 3.45
CA THR A 163 -8.28 12.11 3.69
C THR A 163 -7.29 13.06 3.04
N THR A 164 -7.79 14.26 2.70
CA THR A 164 -6.96 15.36 2.21
C THR A 164 -6.09 15.91 3.35
N LYS A 165 -4.95 16.51 3.00
CA LYS A 165 -4.14 17.25 3.97
C LYS A 165 -4.86 18.52 4.38
N PHE A 166 -4.54 19.04 5.56
CA PHE A 166 -4.99 20.35 5.98
C PHE A 166 -4.55 21.45 5.00
N SER A 167 -5.40 22.47 4.87
CA SER A 167 -5.17 23.65 4.04
C SER A 167 -4.13 24.59 4.66
N THR A 168 -3.61 25.52 3.86
CA THR A 168 -2.57 26.47 4.26
C THR A 168 -3.05 27.53 5.25
N ASN A 169 -4.37 27.73 5.38
CA ASN A 169 -4.99 28.61 6.37
C ASN A 169 -5.27 27.91 7.72
N SER A 170 -4.77 26.68 7.91
CA SER A 170 -4.98 25.91 9.15
C SER A 170 -3.74 25.89 10.04
N PHE A 171 -3.94 25.94 11.36
CA PHE A 171 -2.88 25.88 12.36
C PHE A 171 -3.25 24.99 13.54
N ALA A 172 -2.25 24.38 14.19
CA ALA A 172 -2.51 23.50 15.33
C ALA A 172 -3.05 24.26 16.56
N LYS A 173 -2.48 25.43 16.89
CA LYS A 173 -2.82 26.23 18.08
C LYS A 173 -2.74 27.74 17.81
N PRO A 174 -3.51 28.58 18.52
CA PRO A 174 -3.40 30.05 18.43
C PRO A 174 -2.02 30.59 18.81
N SER A 175 -1.42 30.03 19.86
CA SER A 175 -0.14 30.49 20.41
C SER A 175 1.09 30.01 19.61
N SER A 176 0.91 29.14 18.61
CA SER A 176 2.00 28.77 17.72
C SER A 176 2.19 29.83 16.62
N SER A 177 2.57 31.04 17.02
CA SER A 177 3.06 32.08 16.10
C SER A 177 4.33 31.63 15.38
N ARG A 178 5.10 30.72 16.00
CA ARG A 178 6.10 29.91 15.32
C ARG A 178 5.35 28.94 14.40
N ARG A 179 5.31 29.23 13.10
CA ARG A 179 5.01 28.22 12.07
C ARG A 179 5.83 26.98 12.45
N LEU A 180 5.15 25.91 12.87
CA LEU A 180 5.77 24.60 13.00
C LEU A 180 6.60 24.42 11.73
N LYS A 181 7.91 24.10 11.86
CA LYS A 181 8.81 23.93 10.70
C LYS A 181 8.02 23.20 9.63
N GLU A 182 7.68 23.94 8.57
CA GLU A 182 6.61 23.52 7.66
C GLU A 182 7.04 22.17 7.11
N VAL A 183 6.41 21.10 7.60
CA VAL A 183 6.71 19.77 7.09
C VAL A 183 6.24 19.85 5.66
N ASN A 184 7.18 19.84 4.73
CA ASN A 184 6.91 20.08 3.32
C ASN A 184 6.16 18.86 2.74
N ILE A 185 4.85 18.83 2.96
CA ILE A 185 3.94 17.78 2.51
C ILE A 185 3.28 18.27 1.21
N LYS A 186 3.79 17.78 0.08
CA LYS A 186 3.26 18.09 -1.25
C LYS A 186 2.35 16.98 -1.73
N MET A 187 1.13 17.31 -2.12
CA MET A 187 0.23 16.35 -2.75
C MET A 187 0.76 15.98 -4.14
N ILE A 188 0.78 14.69 -4.46
CA ILE A 188 1.16 14.18 -5.77
C ILE A 188 -0.13 13.90 -6.55
N THR A 189 -0.28 14.55 -7.69
CA THR A 189 -1.47 14.43 -8.56
C THR A 189 -1.08 14.05 -10.00
N GLY A 190 -2.10 13.81 -10.84
CA GLY A 190 -1.94 13.58 -12.29
C GLY A 190 -1.05 12.38 -12.64
N GLU A 191 -0.22 12.55 -13.67
CA GLU A 191 0.63 11.48 -14.21
C GLU A 191 1.67 10.98 -13.19
N LYS A 192 2.15 11.86 -12.31
CA LYS A 192 3.06 11.45 -11.22
C LYS A 192 2.36 10.51 -10.25
N HIS A 193 1.11 10.77 -9.90
CA HIS A 193 0.31 9.89 -9.05
C HIS A 193 0.02 8.55 -9.74
N ARG A 194 -0.40 8.60 -11.01
CA ARG A 194 -0.68 7.41 -11.83
C ARG A 194 0.50 6.44 -11.85
N LYS A 195 1.72 6.94 -12.11
CA LYS A 195 2.96 6.14 -12.12
C LYS A 195 3.30 5.48 -10.78
N MET A 196 2.74 5.96 -9.67
CA MET A 196 2.95 5.41 -8.33
C MET A 196 1.90 4.37 -7.93
N LEU A 197 0.84 4.18 -8.73
CA LEU A 197 -0.16 3.16 -8.47
C LEU A 197 0.44 1.77 -8.67
N PHE A 198 0.10 0.85 -7.77
CA PHE A 198 0.57 -0.54 -7.81
C PHE A 198 0.23 -1.20 -9.15
N GLN A 199 -0.99 -0.97 -9.63
CA GLN A 199 -1.46 -1.47 -10.92
C GLN A 199 -0.59 -0.96 -12.08
N THR A 200 -0.29 0.34 -12.12
CA THR A 200 0.58 0.93 -13.13
C THR A 200 2.01 0.39 -13.03
N ILE A 201 2.54 0.22 -11.82
CA ILE A 201 3.88 -0.36 -11.62
C ILE A 201 3.93 -1.79 -12.19
N VAL A 202 2.97 -2.65 -11.84
CA VAL A 202 2.92 -4.05 -12.31
C VAL A 202 2.70 -4.12 -13.83
N MET A 203 1.79 -3.31 -14.38
CA MET A 203 1.40 -3.40 -15.78
C MET A 203 2.40 -2.74 -16.73
N GLU A 204 2.92 -1.57 -16.39
CA GLU A 204 3.69 -0.71 -17.31
C GLU A 204 5.21 -0.76 -17.07
N THR A 205 5.67 -0.88 -15.83
CA THR A 205 7.11 -0.67 -15.54
C THR A 205 7.95 -1.94 -15.61
N CYS A 206 7.32 -3.12 -15.73
CA CYS A 206 7.94 -4.43 -15.44
C CYS A 206 8.61 -4.46 -14.04
N GLY A 207 8.33 -3.48 -13.18
CA GLY A 207 8.82 -3.41 -11.82
C GLY A 207 8.21 -4.55 -11.02
N VAL A 208 9.05 -5.19 -10.21
CA VAL A 208 8.58 -6.13 -9.20
C VAL A 208 8.20 -5.26 -8.00
N ALA A 209 6.91 -5.01 -7.83
CA ALA A 209 6.42 -4.29 -6.66
C ALA A 209 6.40 -5.29 -5.49
N ILE A 210 7.45 -5.24 -4.68
CA ILE A 210 7.69 -6.16 -3.57
C ILE A 210 6.74 -5.79 -2.41
N GLY A 211 5.75 -6.64 -2.12
CA GLY A 211 4.87 -6.47 -0.96
C GLY A 211 5.61 -6.74 0.37
N PRO A 212 5.12 -6.28 1.53
CA PRO A 212 5.70 -6.58 2.85
C PRO A 212 5.95 -8.07 3.16
N LEU A 213 5.23 -9.01 2.54
CA LEU A 213 5.46 -10.45 2.69
C LEU A 213 6.48 -11.03 1.69
N GLU A 214 6.97 -10.23 0.74
CA GLU A 214 8.00 -10.62 -0.24
C GLU A 214 9.40 -10.15 0.18
N TYR A 215 9.61 -9.79 1.46
CA TYR A 215 10.94 -9.49 2.01
C TYR A 215 11.97 -10.64 1.87
N CYS A 216 11.56 -11.80 1.34
CA CYS A 216 12.43 -12.93 1.07
C CYS A 216 12.73 -13.17 -0.44
N GLY A 217 12.17 -12.41 -1.38
CA GLY A 217 12.34 -12.64 -2.82
C GLY A 217 12.83 -11.43 -3.62
N ASN A 218 14.12 -11.40 -3.96
CA ASN A 218 14.68 -10.40 -4.88
C ASN A 218 14.46 -10.83 -6.34
N GLY A 219 13.34 -10.43 -6.94
CA GLY A 219 13.12 -10.63 -8.38
C GLY A 219 14.19 -9.89 -9.21
N HIS A 220 14.77 -10.56 -10.22
CA HIS A 220 15.77 -10.00 -11.12
C HIS A 220 15.20 -9.77 -12.53
N VAL A 221 15.40 -8.58 -13.10
CA VAL A 221 14.96 -8.28 -14.46
C VAL A 221 16.04 -8.71 -15.47
N ILE A 222 15.74 -9.69 -16.31
CA ILE A 222 16.62 -10.19 -17.38
C ILE A 222 16.11 -9.67 -18.72
N ARG A 223 17.00 -9.27 -19.63
CA ARG A 223 16.62 -8.82 -20.99
C ARG A 223 17.06 -9.84 -22.01
N ASP A 224 16.16 -10.40 -22.81
CA ASP A 224 16.53 -11.34 -23.89
C ASP A 224 17.37 -10.68 -24.99
N THR A 225 17.74 -11.44 -26.02
CA THR A 225 18.55 -10.92 -27.15
C THR A 225 17.83 -9.84 -27.95
N HIS A 226 16.49 -9.79 -27.90
CA HIS A 226 15.65 -8.78 -28.54
C HIS A 226 15.32 -7.60 -27.61
N GLY A 227 15.88 -7.58 -26.40
CA GLY A 227 15.62 -6.54 -25.40
C GLY A 227 14.31 -6.69 -24.61
N ARG A 228 13.55 -7.77 -24.82
CA ARG A 228 12.32 -8.05 -24.05
C ARG A 228 12.70 -8.36 -22.61
N LYS A 229 11.96 -7.79 -21.66
CA LYS A 229 12.21 -7.94 -20.22
C LYS A 229 11.46 -9.14 -19.66
N HIS A 230 12.16 -9.96 -18.90
CA HIS A 230 11.68 -11.11 -18.15
C HIS A 230 11.97 -10.90 -16.68
N VAL A 231 11.15 -11.43 -15.79
CA VAL A 231 11.37 -11.38 -14.33
C VAL A 231 11.74 -12.78 -13.86
N SER A 232 12.91 -12.88 -13.25
CA SER A 232 13.45 -14.09 -12.64
C SER A 232 13.21 -14.04 -11.13
N VAL A 233 12.60 -15.07 -10.56
CA VAL A 233 12.33 -15.17 -9.12
C VAL A 233 13.62 -15.44 -8.33
N VAL A 234 14.52 -16.21 -8.93
CA VAL A 234 15.81 -16.63 -8.36
C VAL A 234 16.86 -16.70 -9.46
N ARG A 235 18.15 -16.70 -9.12
CA ARG A 235 19.19 -16.87 -10.14
C ARG A 235 19.10 -18.26 -10.78
N GLY A 236 18.97 -18.31 -12.09
CA GLY A 236 18.75 -19.57 -12.80
C GLY A 236 17.33 -20.11 -12.62
N ASP A 237 16.33 -19.22 -12.53
CA ASP A 237 14.92 -19.55 -12.38
C ASP A 237 14.47 -20.60 -13.43
N PRO A 238 13.95 -21.77 -13.01
CA PRO A 238 13.48 -22.80 -13.92
C PRO A 238 12.21 -22.40 -14.69
N GLY A 239 11.48 -21.38 -14.22
CA GLY A 239 10.33 -20.82 -14.94
C GLY A 239 10.71 -19.98 -16.17
N LEU A 240 12.00 -19.68 -16.35
CA LEU A 240 12.51 -19.01 -17.54
C LEU A 240 12.95 -20.00 -18.61
N ASP A 241 13.01 -19.51 -19.85
CA ASP A 241 13.70 -20.21 -20.94
C ASP A 241 15.14 -20.54 -20.51
N LEU A 242 15.54 -21.81 -20.68
CA LEU A 242 16.82 -22.34 -20.21
C LEU A 242 18.01 -21.50 -20.72
N ARG A 243 17.94 -21.02 -21.97
CA ARG A 243 18.99 -20.18 -22.56
C ARG A 243 19.11 -18.84 -21.82
N LEU A 244 17.99 -18.25 -21.41
CA LEU A 244 17.98 -17.01 -20.63
C LEU A 244 18.53 -17.22 -19.22
N ALA A 245 18.09 -18.28 -18.53
CA ALA A 245 18.55 -18.64 -17.19
C ALA A 245 20.08 -18.88 -17.16
N LEU A 246 20.59 -19.67 -18.11
CA LEU A 246 22.03 -19.92 -18.25
C LEU A 246 22.80 -18.63 -18.53
N ARG A 247 22.32 -17.79 -19.45
CA ARG A 247 22.99 -16.53 -19.80
C ARG A 247 23.04 -15.55 -18.63
N GLU A 248 21.97 -15.45 -17.83
CA GLU A 248 21.96 -14.62 -16.63
C GLU A 248 23.07 -15.05 -15.66
N VAL A 249 23.10 -16.34 -15.31
CA VAL A 249 24.06 -16.85 -14.34
C VAL A 249 25.50 -16.70 -14.84
N VAL A 250 25.74 -16.97 -16.13
CA VAL A 250 27.05 -16.73 -16.77
C VAL A 250 27.46 -15.26 -16.66
N GLY A 251 26.55 -14.34 -16.99
CA GLY A 251 26.81 -12.91 -16.90
C GLY A 251 27.19 -12.47 -15.48
N ILE A 252 26.45 -12.94 -14.47
CA ILE A 252 26.73 -12.66 -13.06
C ILE A 252 28.11 -13.18 -12.65
N GLN A 253 28.46 -14.41 -13.03
CA GLN A 253 29.77 -14.99 -12.70
C GLN A 253 30.91 -14.22 -13.39
N ARG A 254 30.72 -13.78 -14.63
CA ARG A 254 31.71 -12.95 -15.34
C ARG A 254 31.92 -11.59 -14.66
N VAL A 255 30.84 -10.94 -14.21
CA VAL A 255 30.93 -9.69 -13.45
C VAL A 255 31.64 -9.92 -12.11
N LYS A 256 31.28 -10.97 -11.37
CA LYS A 256 31.90 -11.33 -10.08
C LYS A 256 33.40 -11.65 -10.23
N ALA A 257 33.79 -12.31 -11.33
CA ALA A 257 35.18 -12.57 -11.67
C ALA A 257 35.92 -11.35 -12.23
N GLY A 258 35.26 -10.19 -12.35
CA GLY A 258 35.86 -8.95 -12.86
C GLY A 258 36.17 -8.96 -14.35
N LEU A 259 35.59 -9.88 -15.13
CA LEU A 259 35.83 -10.02 -16.57
C LEU A 259 34.99 -9.05 -17.41
N ASP A 260 33.83 -8.64 -16.88
CA ASP A 260 32.86 -7.75 -17.52
C ASP A 260 32.56 -6.53 -16.63
N LYS A 261 33.60 -5.74 -16.29
CA LYS A 261 33.40 -4.49 -15.54
C LYS A 261 32.91 -3.37 -16.49
N PRO A 262 31.93 -2.54 -16.08
CA PRO A 262 31.52 -1.37 -16.86
C PRO A 262 32.72 -0.49 -17.22
N GLY A 263 32.83 -0.08 -18.49
CA GLY A 263 33.92 0.75 -18.98
C GLY A 263 35.24 0.03 -19.27
N ARG A 264 35.31 -1.30 -19.14
CA ARG A 264 36.48 -2.10 -19.54
C ARG A 264 36.12 -3.06 -20.68
N SER A 265 37.07 -3.32 -21.56
CA SER A 265 36.95 -4.36 -22.59
C SER A 265 36.74 -5.72 -21.95
N LYS A 266 35.86 -6.54 -22.55
CA LYS A 266 35.56 -7.89 -22.07
C LYS A 266 36.82 -8.75 -22.09
N ARG A 267 37.10 -9.42 -20.99
CA ARG A 267 38.23 -10.36 -20.89
C ARG A 267 37.79 -11.80 -21.14
N ALA A 268 38.69 -12.59 -21.74
CA ALA A 268 38.49 -14.03 -21.90
C ALA A 268 38.49 -14.72 -20.51
N MET A 269 37.69 -15.78 -20.38
CA MET A 269 37.71 -16.62 -19.18
C MET A 269 38.94 -17.54 -19.20
N SER A 270 39.61 -17.68 -18.05
CA SER A 270 40.64 -18.69 -17.85
C SER A 270 40.05 -20.12 -17.91
N ARG A 271 40.89 -21.13 -18.13
CA ARG A 271 40.44 -22.54 -18.17
C ARG A 271 39.73 -22.95 -16.88
N GLY A 272 40.26 -22.57 -15.71
CA GLY A 272 39.63 -22.84 -14.42
C GLY A 272 38.27 -22.16 -14.25
N GLN A 273 38.12 -20.91 -14.72
CA GLN A 273 36.84 -20.20 -14.70
C GLN A 273 35.80 -20.86 -15.62
N ARG A 274 36.20 -21.33 -16.80
CA ARG A 274 35.31 -22.08 -17.72
C ARG A 274 34.82 -23.37 -17.08
N ASN A 275 35.72 -24.16 -16.48
CA ASN A 275 35.34 -25.40 -15.81
C ASN A 275 34.35 -25.17 -14.67
N LYS A 276 34.57 -24.12 -13.85
CA LYS A 276 33.64 -23.73 -12.79
C LYS A 276 32.27 -23.32 -13.34
N LEU A 277 32.26 -22.59 -14.46
CA LEU A 277 31.03 -22.16 -15.11
C LEU A 277 30.26 -23.34 -15.70
N GLU A 278 30.96 -24.31 -16.29
CA GLU A 278 30.34 -25.50 -16.88
C GLU A 278 29.66 -26.36 -15.81
N LYS A 279 30.29 -26.56 -14.65
CA LYS A 279 29.66 -27.21 -13.49
C LYS A 279 28.35 -26.50 -13.08
N LEU A 280 28.37 -25.18 -13.05
CA LEU A 280 27.19 -24.39 -12.70
C LEU A 280 26.08 -24.48 -13.76
N ARG A 281 26.43 -24.55 -15.06
CA ARG A 281 25.48 -24.77 -16.15
C ARG A 281 24.78 -26.12 -16.01
N MET A 282 25.54 -27.18 -15.75
CA MET A 282 24.98 -28.52 -15.54
C MET A 282 24.01 -28.54 -14.35
N GLN A 283 24.34 -27.86 -13.26
CA GLN A 283 23.44 -27.75 -12.10
C GLN A 283 22.13 -27.03 -12.47
N ILE A 284 22.19 -25.94 -13.23
CA ILE A 284 21.00 -25.20 -13.67
C ILE A 284 20.15 -26.06 -14.61
N MET A 285 20.77 -26.75 -15.57
CA MET A 285 20.07 -27.66 -16.48
C MET A 285 19.35 -28.77 -15.70
N GLN A 286 20.00 -29.33 -14.69
CA GLN A 286 19.40 -30.35 -13.83
C GLN A 286 18.21 -29.79 -13.02
N CYS A 287 18.33 -28.59 -12.46
CA CYS A 287 17.22 -27.93 -11.76
C CYS A 287 16.05 -27.63 -12.70
N HIS A 288 16.33 -27.18 -13.93
CA HIS A 288 15.33 -26.90 -14.96
C HIS A 288 14.58 -28.18 -15.36
N HIS A 289 15.32 -29.26 -15.62
CA HIS A 289 14.74 -30.56 -15.93
C HIS A 289 13.86 -31.10 -14.79
N LYS A 290 14.33 -31.02 -13.54
CA LYS A 290 13.53 -31.40 -12.36
C LYS A 290 12.24 -30.60 -12.25
N ALA A 291 12.29 -29.30 -12.51
CA ALA A 291 11.11 -28.45 -12.48
C ALA A 291 10.11 -28.80 -13.58
N LEU A 292 10.58 -29.13 -14.79
CA LEU A 292 9.73 -29.62 -15.88
C LEU A 292 9.03 -30.93 -15.48
N ILE A 293 9.75 -31.88 -14.89
CA ILE A 293 9.15 -33.14 -14.38
C ILE A 293 8.11 -32.87 -13.30
N LEU A 294 8.40 -31.98 -12.33
CA LEU A 294 7.46 -31.61 -11.28
C LEU A 294 6.22 -30.92 -11.84
N SER A 295 6.36 -30.12 -12.90
CA SER A 295 5.21 -29.45 -13.55
C SER A 295 4.34 -30.41 -14.36
N SER A 296 4.90 -31.47 -14.94
CA SER A 296 4.15 -32.48 -15.70
C SER A 296 3.50 -33.56 -14.83
N SER A 297 3.98 -33.74 -13.60
CA SER A 297 3.48 -34.73 -12.64
C SER A 297 2.39 -34.18 -11.71
N ILE A 298 1.97 -32.93 -11.88
CA ILE A 298 0.71 -32.47 -11.28
C ILE A 298 -0.40 -33.15 -12.08
N PRO A 299 -1.08 -34.18 -11.54
CA PRO A 299 -2.16 -34.83 -12.26
C PRO A 299 -3.16 -33.73 -12.60
N SER A 300 -3.45 -33.60 -13.89
CA SER A 300 -4.57 -32.81 -14.37
C SER A 300 -5.79 -33.30 -13.61
N THR A 301 -6.20 -32.61 -12.56
CA THR A 301 -7.46 -32.86 -11.88
C THR A 301 -8.60 -32.36 -12.76
N SER A 302 -8.60 -32.78 -14.03
CA SER A 302 -9.80 -33.07 -14.78
C SER A 302 -10.25 -34.47 -14.37
N SER A 303 -10.48 -34.68 -13.08
CA SER A 303 -11.46 -35.70 -12.74
C SER A 303 -12.73 -35.28 -13.47
N PRO A 304 -13.33 -36.15 -14.30
CA PRO A 304 -14.65 -35.86 -14.84
C PRO A 304 -15.52 -35.46 -13.64
N LEU A 305 -16.19 -34.31 -13.75
CA LEU A 305 -17.19 -33.91 -12.77
C LEU A 305 -18.03 -35.16 -12.49
N PRO A 306 -18.20 -35.57 -11.21
CA PRO A 306 -19.06 -36.71 -10.92
C PRO A 306 -20.41 -36.46 -11.62
N PRO A 307 -20.99 -37.46 -12.29
CA PRO A 307 -22.26 -37.29 -12.97
C PRO A 307 -23.23 -36.65 -11.99
N SER A 308 -23.78 -35.51 -12.41
CA SER A 308 -24.71 -34.70 -11.64
C SER A 308 -25.70 -35.61 -10.96
N SER A 309 -25.64 -35.72 -9.63
CA SER A 309 -26.64 -36.47 -8.89
C SER A 309 -28.01 -35.88 -9.26
N PRO A 310 -29.03 -36.72 -9.54
CA PRO A 310 -30.35 -36.23 -9.87
C PRO A 310 -30.83 -35.28 -8.78
N LEU A 311 -31.34 -34.13 -9.19
CA LEU A 311 -31.93 -33.14 -8.29
C LEU A 311 -32.96 -33.85 -7.40
N PRO A 312 -32.92 -33.68 -6.08
CA PRO A 312 -33.96 -34.21 -5.21
C PRO A 312 -35.32 -33.65 -5.64
N PRO A 313 -36.39 -34.46 -5.60
CA PRO A 313 -37.73 -34.01 -5.94
C PRO A 313 -38.07 -32.78 -5.12
N SER A 314 -38.50 -31.73 -5.82
CA SER A 314 -38.94 -30.45 -5.26
C SER A 314 -39.87 -30.70 -4.09
N SER A 315 -39.42 -30.36 -2.88
CA SER A 315 -40.31 -30.37 -1.71
C SER A 315 -41.48 -29.40 -1.98
N PRO A 316 -42.72 -29.78 -1.64
CA PRO A 316 -43.88 -28.92 -1.84
C PRO A 316 -43.67 -27.61 -1.08
N LEU A 317 -43.91 -26.50 -1.78
CA LEU A 317 -43.88 -25.15 -1.21
C LEU A 317 -44.85 -25.10 -0.01
N PRO A 318 -44.41 -24.56 1.15
CA PRO A 318 -45.32 -24.36 2.27
C PRO A 318 -46.45 -23.40 1.86
N PRO A 319 -47.67 -23.59 2.39
CA PRO A 319 -48.80 -22.72 2.11
C PRO A 319 -48.46 -21.28 2.48
N SER A 320 -48.69 -20.37 1.53
CA SER A 320 -48.53 -18.94 1.65
C SER A 320 -49.19 -18.44 2.93
N SER A 321 -48.41 -17.93 3.87
CA SER A 321 -48.95 -17.23 5.03
C SER A 321 -49.65 -15.95 4.56
N PRO A 322 -50.82 -15.61 5.13
CA PRO A 322 -51.57 -14.42 4.74
C PRO A 322 -50.76 -13.15 5.02
N LEU A 323 -50.72 -12.26 4.03
CA LEU A 323 -50.09 -10.95 4.11
C LEU A 323 -50.72 -10.13 5.24
N PRO A 324 -49.93 -9.50 6.13
CA PRO A 324 -50.47 -8.54 7.09
C PRO A 324 -51.02 -7.32 6.36
N SER A 325 -52.21 -6.89 6.78
CA SER A 325 -52.91 -5.70 6.29
C SER A 325 -52.02 -4.46 6.37
N SER A 326 -51.86 -3.81 5.22
CA SER A 326 -51.15 -2.56 5.02
C SER A 326 -51.59 -1.47 6.01
N SER A 327 -50.64 -0.98 6.80
CA SER A 327 -50.78 0.27 7.55
C SER A 327 -50.66 1.47 6.60
N PRO A 328 -51.41 2.56 6.81
CA PRO A 328 -51.39 3.73 5.95
C PRO A 328 -50.04 4.47 6.06
N PHE A 329 -49.43 4.75 4.90
CA PHE A 329 -48.22 5.56 4.80
C PHE A 329 -48.48 7.01 5.24
N PRO A 330 -47.53 7.66 5.96
CA PRO A 330 -47.58 9.09 6.19
C PRO A 330 -47.27 9.88 4.89
N PRO A 331 -47.78 11.12 4.76
CA PRO A 331 -47.63 11.94 3.56
C PRO A 331 -46.16 12.32 3.29
N SER A 332 -45.80 12.20 2.02
CA SER A 332 -44.49 12.51 1.44
C SER A 332 -44.08 13.96 1.71
N SER A 333 -42.90 14.15 2.30
CA SER A 333 -42.21 15.44 2.32
C SER A 333 -41.59 15.74 0.95
N PRO A 334 -41.59 17.00 0.49
CA PRO A 334 -41.10 17.37 -0.84
C PRO A 334 -39.57 17.24 -0.94
N LEU A 335 -39.10 16.65 -2.04
CA LEU A 335 -37.68 16.57 -2.39
C LEU A 335 -37.11 17.98 -2.67
N PRO A 336 -35.88 18.28 -2.19
CA PRO A 336 -35.12 19.40 -2.72
C PRO A 336 -34.59 19.08 -4.12
N SER A 337 -34.83 20.02 -5.02
CA SER A 337 -34.36 20.06 -6.39
C SER A 337 -32.83 20.01 -6.49
N SER A 338 -32.36 19.18 -7.40
CA SER A 338 -30.98 19.00 -7.85
C SER A 338 -30.35 20.28 -8.40
N SER A 339 -29.13 20.59 -7.94
CA SER A 339 -28.11 21.24 -8.76
C SER A 339 -26.72 20.76 -8.34
N ASP A 340 -25.87 20.56 -9.35
CA ASP A 340 -24.41 20.40 -9.33
C ASP A 340 -23.81 19.00 -9.13
N ALA A 341 -23.99 18.19 -10.16
CA ALA A 341 -23.03 17.18 -10.57
C ALA A 341 -21.87 17.85 -11.36
N PHE A 342 -20.69 17.95 -10.77
CA PHE A 342 -19.44 18.19 -11.49
C PHE A 342 -18.36 17.27 -10.89
N PHE A 343 -18.08 16.17 -11.59
CA PHE A 343 -16.77 15.48 -11.74
C PHE A 343 -17.02 14.04 -12.21
N ASP A 344 -17.17 13.84 -13.52
CA ASP A 344 -16.46 12.81 -14.30
C ASP A 344 -17.08 12.72 -15.71
N SER A 345 -16.42 13.35 -16.68
CA SER A 345 -16.43 12.87 -18.06
C SER A 345 -15.15 13.33 -18.75
N PHE A 346 -14.21 12.41 -18.91
CA PHE A 346 -13.16 12.52 -19.92
C PHE A 346 -13.29 11.31 -20.84
N ASP A 347 -14.19 11.46 -21.80
CA ASP A 347 -14.15 10.69 -23.05
C ASP A 347 -12.98 11.21 -23.89
N ILE A 348 -11.99 10.35 -24.13
CA ILE A 348 -10.94 10.57 -25.12
C ILE A 348 -11.11 9.50 -26.20
N HIS A 349 -12.01 9.76 -27.14
CA HIS A 349 -11.98 9.18 -28.48
C HIS A 349 -11.80 10.30 -29.49
N LYS A 350 -10.54 10.65 -29.81
CA LYS A 350 -10.18 11.27 -31.09
C LYS A 350 -8.84 10.71 -31.60
N THR A 351 -8.97 10.14 -32.79
CA THR A 351 -7.99 9.77 -33.82
C THR A 351 -6.63 10.48 -33.76
N LEU A 352 -5.55 9.67 -33.75
CA LEU A 352 -4.17 10.09 -34.01
C LEU A 352 -3.95 10.36 -35.52
N PRO A 353 -3.23 11.43 -35.89
CA PRO A 353 -2.45 11.45 -37.12
C PRO A 353 -1.07 10.81 -36.89
N THR A 354 -0.67 9.99 -37.85
CA THR A 354 0.61 9.30 -37.92
C THR A 354 1.72 10.30 -38.29
N GLU A 355 2.51 10.75 -37.31
CA GLU A 355 3.78 11.45 -37.58
C GLU A 355 4.98 10.61 -37.17
N ALA A 356 5.92 10.52 -38.11
CA ALA A 356 7.13 9.70 -38.03
C ALA A 356 8.10 10.19 -36.94
N CYS A 357 8.66 9.24 -36.20
CA CYS A 357 9.62 9.47 -35.13
C CYS A 357 11.02 9.79 -35.72
N PRO A 358 11.67 10.92 -35.42
CA PRO A 358 13.06 11.14 -35.81
C PRO A 358 14.03 10.37 -34.89
N PRO A 359 15.20 9.94 -35.40
CA PRO A 359 16.12 9.08 -34.66
C PRO A 359 16.73 9.79 -33.44
N ALA A 360 16.76 9.05 -32.32
CA ALA A 360 17.31 9.50 -31.04
C ALA A 360 18.81 9.81 -31.14
N LYS A 361 19.18 11.10 -31.15
CA LYS A 361 20.56 11.54 -30.92
C LYS A 361 20.94 11.27 -29.46
N LYS A 362 21.90 10.36 -29.24
CA LYS A 362 22.55 10.16 -27.93
C LYS A 362 23.25 11.45 -27.50
N ARG A 363 22.63 12.19 -26.57
CA ARG A 363 23.28 13.30 -25.87
C ARG A 363 24.47 12.75 -25.06
N ARG A 364 25.69 12.96 -25.55
CA ARG A 364 26.91 12.84 -24.73
C ARG A 364 26.81 13.89 -23.63
N LEU A 365 26.97 13.48 -22.37
CA LEU A 365 27.21 14.43 -21.28
C LEU A 365 28.50 15.18 -21.64
N SER A 366 28.47 16.52 -21.60
CA SER A 366 29.68 17.31 -21.79
C SER A 366 30.68 16.98 -20.68
N GLN A 367 31.96 16.99 -21.03
CA GLN A 367 33.07 16.68 -20.16
C GLN A 367 33.07 17.56 -18.90
N ASP A 368 32.60 18.81 -19.03
CA ASP A 368 32.44 19.76 -17.92
C ASP A 368 31.44 19.29 -16.87
N LYS A 369 30.36 18.62 -17.31
CA LYS A 369 29.36 18.07 -16.40
C LYS A 369 29.89 16.86 -15.62
N TYR A 370 30.85 16.15 -16.19
CA TYR A 370 31.55 15.04 -15.52
C TYR A 370 32.57 15.55 -14.50
N LEU A 371 33.29 16.64 -14.83
CA LEU A 371 34.24 17.27 -13.91
C LEU A 371 33.54 17.94 -12.72
N ALA A 372 32.39 18.58 -12.93
CA ALA A 372 31.58 19.17 -11.85
C ALA A 372 31.07 18.11 -10.85
N LEU A 373 30.61 16.96 -11.34
CA LEU A 373 30.17 15.85 -10.48
C LEU A 373 31.33 15.18 -9.71
N ARG A 374 32.56 15.29 -10.23
CA ARG A 374 33.76 14.79 -9.55
C ARG A 374 34.19 15.69 -8.40
N SER A 375 34.20 17.02 -8.61
CA SER A 375 34.56 17.96 -7.53
C SER A 375 33.55 17.96 -6.39
N GLU A 376 32.26 17.81 -6.70
CA GLU A 376 31.21 17.71 -5.68
C GLU A 376 31.37 16.45 -4.81
N LYS A 377 31.83 15.35 -5.40
CA LYS A 377 32.10 14.09 -4.67
C LYS A 377 33.36 14.18 -3.79
N GLU A 378 34.41 14.85 -4.26
CA GLU A 378 35.64 15.07 -3.49
C GLU A 378 35.39 16.01 -2.29
N ASN A 379 34.53 17.02 -2.43
CA ASN A 379 34.10 17.88 -1.32
C ASN A 379 33.32 17.12 -0.24
N ILE A 380 32.41 16.22 -0.62
CA ILE A 380 31.64 15.40 0.33
C ILE A 380 32.54 14.42 1.12
N GLU A 381 33.59 13.88 0.49
CA GLU A 381 34.54 13.00 1.18
C GLU A 381 35.47 13.76 2.13
N MET A 382 35.91 14.97 1.76
CA MET A 382 36.64 15.85 2.69
C MET A 382 35.81 16.21 3.92
N GLU A 383 34.53 16.57 3.74
CA GLU A 383 33.66 16.98 4.86
C GLU A 383 33.41 15.81 5.85
N LYS A 384 33.33 14.57 5.32
CA LYS A 384 33.22 13.35 6.15
C LYS A 384 34.52 13.02 6.90
N GLY A 385 35.68 13.31 6.31
CA GLY A 385 36.98 13.17 6.97
C GLY A 385 37.14 14.11 8.16
N THR A 386 36.70 15.36 8.02
CA THR A 386 36.81 16.38 9.07
C THR A 386 35.91 16.09 10.26
N ARG A 387 34.68 15.58 10.04
CA ARG A 387 33.77 15.18 11.14
C ARG A 387 34.26 13.99 11.97
N ARG A 388 35.09 13.10 11.40
CA ARG A 388 35.69 11.99 12.15
C ARG A 388 36.82 12.43 13.09
N ARG A 389 37.47 13.56 12.85
CA ARG A 389 38.55 14.06 13.73
C ARG A 389 38.03 14.84 14.95
N PHE A 390 36.82 15.39 14.89
CA PHE A 390 36.24 16.14 16.01
C PHE A 390 35.52 15.28 17.06
N THR A 391 35.16 14.04 16.73
CA THR A 391 34.46 13.13 17.65
C THR A 391 35.39 12.33 18.56
N SER A 392 36.71 12.42 18.36
CA SER A 392 37.73 11.72 19.14
C SER A 392 38.43 12.59 20.21
N ARG A 393 37.87 13.76 20.56
CA ARG A 393 38.46 14.68 21.57
C ARG A 393 37.52 15.13 22.69
N ILE A 394 36.35 14.51 22.83
CA ILE A 394 35.43 14.80 23.94
C ILE A 394 35.10 13.48 24.64
N PHE A 395 36.06 13.00 25.43
CA PHE A 395 35.88 12.08 26.57
C PHE A 395 37.21 12.07 27.33
N ILE A 396 37.38 13.08 28.19
CA ILE A 396 38.13 13.01 29.45
C ILE A 396 37.24 13.70 30.47
#